data_AF-A0A2E6X3J6-F1
#
_entry.id   AF-A0A2E6X3J6-F1
#
_cell.length_a   1.000
_cell.length_b   1.000
_cell.length_c   1.000
_cell.angle_alpha   90.00
_cell.angle_beta   90.00
_cell.angle_gamma   90.00
#
_symmetry.space_group_name_H-M   'P 1'
#
loop_
_entity.id
_entity.type
_entity.pdbx_description
1 polymer ?
#
loop_
_entity_poly.entity_id
_entity_poly.type
_entity_poly.pdbx_seq_one_letter_code
_entity_poly.pdbx_strand_id
1 'polypeptide(L)'
;MKLISKSEPKQREVYDIGLKKDHNFILESGLVASNCFNKAHSVSYSVLTYISAYMKANYPVEFFCSLMSVRSKTLQPKLWAMKAPEYIQEAKALGVIINPPSVNGSSIDFTIQQNEIFFGLNAIRDVGKTAAKSIVTTRGKKQFTDVYDFLSRVNMQKVTIKTFQSLIRAGGFDKLGYVREELLERSNDLYNYIKEIVEFEQRKIDSATRKTENQKLTLLIEERNSLRKQLKAEEKNLKKAADNEKDKVSRLIESIKEQLEPLEEMKLRRLPELKMKEEPSKIELRRHEEVPLTLKDVMEQAHYIGCYVQTHPASLINNGCEKLEAVWQGQNALVCGVINSLKVITTKRGKKMAFAEIDDSTATADLTIFSRLWIKIGHNIEQGSLIRARVKVESEAPDIKLIAEEIEIYKEI
;
A
#
# COMPACT_ATOMS: atom_id res chain seq x y z
N MET A 1 -15.94 20.85 16.45
CA MET A 1 -16.84 20.33 17.50
C MET A 1 -16.78 21.33 18.65
N LYS A 2 -17.86 22.07 18.93
CA LYS A 2 -17.89 23.07 20.02
C LYS A 2 -18.33 22.39 21.31
N LEU A 3 -17.56 22.55 22.39
CA LEU A 3 -17.88 22.04 23.71
C LEU A 3 -19.06 22.83 24.29
N ILE A 4 -20.17 22.16 24.62
CA ILE A 4 -21.44 22.80 25.02
C ILE A 4 -21.53 22.95 26.55
N SER A 5 -20.86 22.08 27.32
CA SER A 5 -20.73 22.22 28.77
C SER A 5 -19.57 21.37 29.31
N LYS A 6 -18.93 21.84 30.39
CA LYS A 6 -17.96 21.08 31.20
C LYS A 6 -18.46 21.08 32.64
N SER A 7 -18.74 19.90 33.19
CA SER A 7 -18.97 19.73 34.62
C SER A 7 -17.69 19.23 35.26
N GLU A 8 -17.29 19.79 36.40
CA GLU A 8 -16.22 19.20 37.21
C GLU A 8 -16.69 17.83 37.71
N PRO A 9 -15.88 16.76 37.56
CA PRO A 9 -16.19 15.49 38.17
C PRO A 9 -16.28 15.72 39.68
N LYS A 10 -17.39 15.28 40.30
CA LYS A 10 -17.52 15.29 41.76
C LYS A 10 -16.30 14.58 42.35
N GLN A 11 -15.55 15.23 43.22
CA GLN A 11 -14.52 14.58 44.00
C GLN A 11 -15.19 13.45 44.80
N ARG A 12 -14.75 12.22 44.56
CA ARG A 12 -15.02 11.09 45.44
C ARG A 12 -13.76 10.84 46.23
N GLU A 13 -13.89 10.55 47.52
CA GLU A 13 -12.79 9.94 48.26
C GLU A 13 -12.39 8.66 47.54
N VAL A 14 -11.15 8.64 47.07
CA VAL A 14 -10.47 7.44 46.59
C VAL A 14 -9.51 7.02 47.68
N TYR A 15 -9.47 5.73 47.99
CA TYR A 15 -8.49 5.19 48.92
C TYR A 15 -7.14 5.20 48.22
N ASP A 16 -6.32 6.20 48.52
CA ASP A 16 -4.90 6.10 48.29
C ASP A 16 -4.32 5.23 49.39
N ILE A 17 -3.78 4.06 49.04
CA ILE A 17 -3.27 3.08 50.01
C ILE A 17 -1.82 3.47 50.30
N GLY A 18 -1.66 4.66 50.88
CA GLY A 18 -0.43 5.12 51.48
C GLY A 18 -0.40 4.70 52.94
N LEU A 19 0.50 3.79 53.28
CA LEU A 19 0.80 3.46 54.66
C LEU A 19 1.51 4.67 55.31
N LYS A 20 0.98 5.20 56.43
CA LYS A 20 1.53 6.38 57.14
C LYS A 20 2.95 6.17 57.70
N LYS A 21 3.40 4.91 57.83
CA LYS A 21 4.74 4.47 58.24
C LYS A 21 5.10 3.19 57.48
N ASP A 22 6.39 2.87 57.37
CA ASP A 22 6.84 1.59 56.83
C ASP A 22 6.23 0.44 57.66
N HIS A 23 5.36 -0.36 57.05
CA HIS A 23 4.72 -1.50 57.70
C HIS A 23 5.17 -2.80 57.04
N ASN A 24 5.87 -3.63 57.82
CA ASN A 24 6.05 -5.05 57.53
C ASN A 24 4.79 -5.79 57.98
N PHE A 25 4.10 -6.48 57.07
CA PHE A 25 2.95 -7.31 57.45
C PHE A 25 3.47 -8.59 58.12
N ILE A 26 3.14 -8.82 59.40
CA ILE A 26 3.54 -10.03 60.11
C ILE A 26 2.41 -11.04 60.01
N LEU A 27 2.71 -12.22 59.46
CA LEU A 27 1.81 -13.37 59.41
C LEU A 27 1.65 -13.98 60.80
N GLU A 28 0.55 -14.70 61.04
CA GLU A 28 0.30 -15.40 62.30
C GLU A 28 1.41 -16.39 62.68
N SER A 29 2.17 -16.89 61.69
CA SER A 29 3.37 -17.72 61.87
C SER A 29 4.61 -16.97 62.37
N GLY A 30 4.53 -15.65 62.58
CA GLY A 30 5.64 -14.78 62.98
C GLY A 30 6.54 -14.32 61.82
N LEU A 31 6.22 -14.70 60.58
CA LEU A 31 6.99 -14.32 59.39
C LEU A 31 6.58 -12.95 58.86
N VAL A 32 7.54 -12.15 58.40
CA VAL A 32 7.29 -10.88 57.71
C VAL A 32 6.97 -11.15 56.23
N ALA A 33 5.81 -10.72 55.78
CA ALA A 33 5.38 -10.83 54.40
C ALA A 33 5.97 -9.68 53.57
N SER A 34 6.99 -10.02 52.79
CA SER A 34 7.72 -9.10 51.90
C SER A 34 7.06 -8.90 50.53
N ASN A 35 6.15 -9.79 50.12
CA ASN A 35 5.57 -9.85 48.76
C ASN A 35 4.02 -9.74 48.74
N CYS A 36 3.41 -9.10 49.73
CA CYS A 36 1.95 -8.88 49.72
C CYS A 36 1.57 -7.94 48.57
N PHE A 37 0.61 -8.35 47.73
CA PHE A 37 0.14 -7.57 46.60
C PHE A 37 -1.27 -7.03 46.83
N ASN A 38 -1.56 -5.86 46.27
CA ASN A 38 -2.84 -5.20 46.46
C ASN A 38 -3.98 -5.95 45.74
N LYS A 39 -4.90 -6.55 46.50
CA LYS A 39 -6.04 -7.32 45.95
C LYS A 39 -6.94 -6.48 45.03
N ALA A 40 -7.26 -5.24 45.39
CA ALA A 40 -8.16 -4.40 44.58
C ALA A 40 -7.54 -4.11 43.20
N HIS A 41 -6.25 -3.77 43.16
CA HIS A 41 -5.48 -3.59 41.93
C HIS A 41 -5.43 -4.89 41.13
N SER A 42 -5.03 -6.02 41.74
CA SER A 42 -5.01 -7.32 41.05
C SER A 42 -6.36 -7.68 40.42
N VAL A 43 -7.45 -7.57 41.19
CA VAL A 43 -8.79 -7.93 40.70
C VAL A 43 -9.19 -7.09 39.49
N SER A 44 -8.91 -5.77 39.49
CA SER A 44 -9.24 -4.92 38.34
C SER A 44 -8.52 -5.33 37.05
N TYR A 45 -7.24 -5.71 37.12
CA TYR A 45 -6.50 -6.20 35.95
C TYR A 45 -6.94 -7.61 35.55
N SER A 46 -7.21 -8.49 36.52
CA SER A 46 -7.72 -9.84 36.24
C SER A 46 -9.04 -9.82 35.47
N VAL A 47 -9.94 -8.86 35.74
CA VAL A 47 -11.18 -8.69 34.97
C VAL A 47 -10.87 -8.35 33.51
N LEU A 48 -9.93 -7.44 33.23
CA LEU A 48 -9.53 -7.11 31.86
C LEU A 48 -8.87 -8.29 31.13
N THR A 49 -8.04 -9.06 31.84
CA THR A 49 -7.43 -10.29 31.32
C THR A 49 -8.49 -11.32 30.98
N TYR A 50 -9.48 -11.52 31.86
CA TYR A 50 -10.59 -12.45 31.64
C TYR A 50 -11.43 -12.04 30.43
N ILE A 51 -11.80 -10.76 30.31
CA ILE A 51 -12.56 -10.25 29.15
C ILE A 51 -11.76 -10.47 27.85
N SER A 52 -10.46 -10.18 27.85
CA SER A 52 -9.60 -10.38 26.68
C SER A 52 -9.51 -11.86 26.28
N ALA A 53 -9.34 -12.75 27.27
CA ALA A 53 -9.35 -14.19 27.04
C ALA A 53 -10.70 -14.70 26.52
N TYR A 54 -11.81 -14.20 27.09
CA TYR A 54 -13.15 -14.52 26.64
C TYR A 54 -13.37 -14.09 25.18
N MET A 55 -12.97 -12.87 24.80
CA MET A 55 -13.07 -12.40 23.42
C MET A 55 -12.22 -13.27 22.47
N LYS A 56 -10.99 -13.59 22.85
CA LYS A 56 -10.11 -14.46 22.06
C LYS A 56 -10.68 -15.87 21.88
N ALA A 57 -11.32 -16.43 22.90
CA ALA A 57 -11.89 -17.77 22.85
C ALA A 57 -13.20 -17.85 22.05
N ASN A 58 -14.05 -16.82 22.12
CA ASN A 58 -15.40 -16.85 21.51
C ASN A 58 -15.49 -16.07 20.19
N TYR A 59 -14.64 -15.06 19.99
CA TYR A 59 -14.62 -14.16 18.83
C TYR A 59 -13.17 -13.96 18.32
N PRO A 60 -12.47 -15.05 17.94
CA PRO A 60 -11.05 -14.98 17.60
C PRO A 60 -10.78 -14.07 16.40
N VAL A 61 -11.64 -14.08 15.39
CA VAL A 61 -11.47 -13.28 14.16
C VAL A 61 -11.49 -11.78 14.48
N GLU A 62 -12.49 -11.32 15.23
CA GLU A 62 -12.61 -9.94 15.70
C GLU A 62 -11.49 -9.55 16.65
N PHE A 63 -11.12 -10.46 17.56
CA PHE A 63 -10.03 -10.25 18.50
C PHE A 63 -8.70 -9.99 17.77
N PHE A 64 -8.29 -10.88 16.86
CA PHE A 64 -7.03 -10.71 16.13
C PHE A 64 -7.06 -9.54 15.16
N CYS A 65 -8.20 -9.29 14.49
CA CYS A 65 -8.33 -8.12 13.62
C CYS A 65 -8.14 -6.81 14.40
N SER A 66 -8.75 -6.70 15.58
CA SER A 66 -8.62 -5.51 16.44
C SER A 66 -7.20 -5.38 17.01
N LEU A 67 -6.61 -6.48 17.50
CA LEU A 67 -5.24 -6.52 18.03
C LEU A 67 -4.23 -6.04 16.97
N MET A 68 -4.26 -6.62 15.77
CA MET A 68 -3.35 -6.26 14.67
C MET A 68 -3.58 -4.83 14.18
N SER A 69 -4.84 -4.36 14.13
CA SER A 69 -5.16 -2.98 13.78
C SER A 69 -4.61 -1.96 14.77
N VAL A 70 -4.63 -2.27 16.08
CA VAL A 70 -4.08 -1.38 17.11
C VAL A 70 -2.55 -1.42 17.08
N ARG A 71 -1.96 -2.62 17.02
CA ARG A 71 -0.51 -2.81 17.07
C ARG A 71 0.21 -2.27 15.84
N SER A 72 -0.35 -2.44 14.65
CA SER A 72 0.22 -1.85 13.42
C SER A 72 0.24 -0.32 13.42
N LYS A 73 -0.61 0.34 14.22
CA LYS A 73 -0.62 1.80 14.39
C LYS A 73 0.34 2.29 15.48
N THR A 74 0.47 1.53 16.57
CA THR A 74 1.21 1.96 17.76
C THR A 74 2.68 1.56 17.71
N LEU A 75 3.02 0.45 17.04
CA LEU A 75 4.39 -0.01 16.87
C LEU A 75 5.05 0.69 15.69
N GLN A 76 6.35 0.95 15.81
CA GLN A 76 7.16 1.36 14.65
C GLN A 76 7.17 0.25 13.60
N PRO A 77 7.27 0.56 12.29
CA PRO A 77 7.19 -0.44 11.22
C PRO A 77 8.16 -1.63 11.39
N LYS A 78 9.39 -1.38 11.84
CA LYS A 78 10.39 -2.43 12.10
C LYS A 78 9.95 -3.37 13.23
N LEU A 79 9.39 -2.82 14.30
CA LEU A 79 8.96 -3.58 15.47
C LEU A 79 7.65 -4.33 15.20
N TRP A 80 6.77 -3.76 14.37
CA TRP A 80 5.61 -4.45 13.82
C TRP A 80 6.01 -5.68 13.01
N ALA A 81 6.99 -5.56 12.09
CA ALA A 81 7.46 -6.71 11.31
C ALA A 81 7.99 -7.85 12.19
N MET A 82 8.59 -7.54 13.33
CA MET A 82 9.04 -8.55 14.30
C MET A 82 7.88 -9.19 15.09
N LYS A 83 6.81 -8.44 15.38
CA LYS A 83 5.68 -8.90 16.22
C LYS A 83 4.50 -9.49 15.44
N ALA A 84 4.32 -9.11 14.20
CA ALA A 84 3.24 -9.60 13.35
C ALA A 84 3.25 -11.14 13.17
N PRO A 85 4.41 -11.81 12.98
CA PRO A 85 4.47 -13.26 12.89
C PRO A 85 3.87 -13.97 14.11
N GLU A 86 4.19 -13.50 15.32
CA GLU A 86 3.65 -14.06 16.59
C GLU A 86 2.11 -14.02 16.59
N TYR A 87 1.51 -12.88 16.23
CA TYR A 87 0.05 -12.73 16.21
C TYR A 87 -0.61 -13.59 15.12
N ILE A 88 0.01 -13.69 13.95
CA ILE A 88 -0.53 -14.45 12.82
C ILE A 88 -0.48 -15.95 13.10
N GLN A 89 0.64 -16.43 13.65
CA GLN A 89 0.79 -17.84 14.02
C GLN A 89 -0.24 -18.24 15.08
N GLU A 90 -0.44 -17.40 16.08
CA GLU A 90 -1.45 -17.63 17.12
C GLU A 90 -2.89 -17.60 16.56
N ALA A 91 -3.18 -16.66 15.67
CA ALA A 91 -4.47 -16.58 14.98
C ALA A 91 -4.75 -17.84 14.15
N LYS A 92 -3.76 -18.31 13.40
CA LYS A 92 -3.84 -19.55 12.61
C LYS A 92 -4.05 -20.78 13.50
N ALA A 93 -3.37 -20.85 14.65
CA ALA A 93 -3.56 -21.93 15.61
C ALA A 93 -5.01 -21.99 16.15
N LEU A 94 -5.72 -20.86 16.16
CA LEU A 94 -7.14 -20.75 16.49
C LEU A 94 -8.09 -20.82 15.27
N GLY A 95 -7.58 -21.24 14.11
CA GLY A 95 -8.38 -21.43 12.89
C GLY A 95 -8.77 -20.13 12.17
N VAL A 96 -8.14 -19.00 12.51
CA VAL A 96 -8.43 -17.72 11.85
C VAL A 96 -7.67 -17.62 10.53
N ILE A 97 -8.41 -17.38 9.45
CA ILE A 97 -7.85 -17.17 8.11
C ILE A 97 -7.45 -15.71 7.94
N ILE A 98 -6.18 -15.50 7.59
CA ILE A 98 -5.61 -14.18 7.31
C ILE A 98 -5.13 -14.16 5.86
N ASN A 99 -5.68 -13.25 5.08
CA ASN A 99 -5.37 -13.03 3.68
C ASN A 99 -4.40 -11.86 3.48
N PRO A 100 -3.53 -11.93 2.45
CA PRO A 100 -2.72 -10.79 2.04
C PRO A 100 -3.60 -9.58 1.66
N PRO A 101 -3.02 -8.38 1.57
CA PRO A 101 -3.78 -7.21 1.20
C PRO A 101 -4.39 -7.38 -0.19
N SER A 102 -5.58 -6.82 -0.39
CA SER A 102 -6.28 -6.79 -1.67
C SER A 102 -6.84 -5.40 -1.92
N VAL A 103 -6.67 -4.86 -3.13
CA VAL A 103 -7.26 -3.57 -3.49
C VAL A 103 -8.78 -3.55 -3.37
N ASN A 104 -9.44 -4.71 -3.48
CA ASN A 104 -10.89 -4.85 -3.34
C ASN A 104 -11.35 -5.31 -1.96
N GLY A 105 -10.55 -6.13 -1.26
CA GLY A 105 -10.91 -6.68 0.06
C GLY A 105 -10.42 -5.84 1.26
N SER A 106 -9.26 -5.20 1.15
CA SER A 106 -8.62 -4.52 2.30
C SER A 106 -9.20 -3.15 2.59
N SER A 107 -9.16 -2.74 3.85
CA SER A 107 -9.39 -1.35 4.27
C SER A 107 -8.05 -0.65 4.54
N ILE A 108 -8.09 0.54 5.14
CA ILE A 108 -6.89 1.25 5.59
C ILE A 108 -6.15 0.39 6.63
N ASP A 109 -6.91 -0.13 7.60
CA ASP A 109 -6.46 -1.05 8.65
C ASP A 109 -6.90 -2.48 8.33
N PHE A 110 -6.55 -3.44 9.20
CA PHE A 110 -7.04 -4.81 9.07
C PHE A 110 -8.57 -4.80 9.08
N THR A 111 -9.16 -5.62 8.22
CA THR A 111 -10.61 -5.64 8.04
C THR A 111 -11.10 -7.07 7.91
N ILE A 112 -12.32 -7.32 8.37
CA ILE A 112 -12.96 -8.63 8.30
C ILE A 112 -13.91 -8.62 7.12
N GLN A 113 -13.79 -9.62 6.26
CA GLN A 113 -14.74 -9.88 5.19
C GLN A 113 -14.97 -11.38 5.12
N GLN A 114 -16.25 -11.79 5.16
CA GLN A 114 -16.64 -13.21 5.11
C GLN A 114 -15.94 -14.08 6.16
N ASN A 115 -15.78 -13.57 7.39
CA ASN A 115 -15.07 -14.24 8.49
C ASN A 115 -13.56 -14.45 8.27
N GLU A 116 -12.98 -13.78 7.29
CA GLU A 116 -11.53 -13.78 7.02
C GLU A 116 -10.96 -12.38 7.27
N ILE A 117 -9.74 -12.32 7.78
CA ILE A 117 -9.04 -11.05 8.00
C ILE A 117 -8.23 -10.70 6.76
N PHE A 118 -8.39 -9.50 6.23
CA PHE A 118 -7.51 -8.94 5.21
C PHE A 118 -6.52 -7.97 5.82
N PHE A 119 -5.27 -8.05 5.39
CA PHE A 119 -4.24 -7.08 5.75
C PHE A 119 -4.64 -5.66 5.36
N GLY A 120 -4.39 -4.71 6.27
CA GLY A 120 -4.63 -3.30 6.01
C GLY A 120 -3.65 -2.73 4.99
N LEU A 121 -4.12 -1.87 4.10
CA LEU A 121 -3.27 -1.23 3.08
C LEU A 121 -2.16 -0.35 3.71
N ASN A 122 -2.40 0.20 4.90
CA ASN A 122 -1.42 1.02 5.62
C ASN A 122 -0.30 0.18 6.27
N ALA A 123 -0.46 -1.14 6.38
CA ALA A 123 0.57 -2.03 6.92
C ALA A 123 1.64 -2.40 5.87
N ILE A 124 1.43 -2.04 4.60
CA ILE A 124 2.34 -2.34 3.50
C ILE A 124 3.47 -1.31 3.49
N ARG A 125 4.72 -1.77 3.46
CA ARG A 125 5.91 -0.95 3.28
C ARG A 125 5.77 -0.09 2.02
N ASP A 126 6.16 1.18 2.12
CA ASP A 126 6.04 2.18 1.04
C ASP A 126 4.59 2.55 0.63
N VAL A 127 3.57 2.06 1.33
CA VAL A 127 2.17 2.50 1.18
C VAL A 127 1.77 3.35 2.38
N GLY A 128 1.84 4.68 2.21
CA GLY A 128 1.44 5.62 3.26
C GLY A 128 -0.08 5.68 3.47
N LYS A 129 -0.51 6.11 4.67
CA LYS A 129 -1.92 6.32 5.04
C LYS A 129 -2.72 7.15 4.02
N THR A 130 -2.09 8.16 3.40
CA THR A 130 -2.71 9.01 2.37
C THR A 130 -3.06 8.23 1.11
N ALA A 131 -2.15 7.35 0.65
CA ALA A 131 -2.39 6.50 -0.50
C ALA A 131 -3.46 5.45 -0.19
N ALA A 132 -3.34 4.75 0.95
CA ALA A 132 -4.34 3.79 1.42
C ALA A 132 -5.75 4.42 1.52
N LYS A 133 -5.87 5.61 2.12
CA LYS A 133 -7.13 6.34 2.19
C LYS A 133 -7.66 6.72 0.81
N SER A 134 -6.78 7.16 -0.11
CA SER A 134 -7.18 7.48 -1.48
C SER A 134 -7.77 6.27 -2.19
N ILE A 135 -7.12 5.10 -2.09
CA ILE A 135 -7.58 3.86 -2.72
C ILE A 135 -8.95 3.45 -2.18
N VAL A 136 -9.12 3.40 -0.86
CA VAL A 136 -10.39 3.00 -0.23
C VAL A 136 -11.52 3.99 -0.56
N THR A 137 -11.22 5.30 -0.55
CA THR A 137 -12.21 6.34 -0.88
C THR A 137 -12.64 6.24 -2.36
N THR A 138 -11.68 6.06 -3.27
CA THR A 138 -11.95 5.90 -4.70
C THR A 138 -12.74 4.62 -5.01
N ARG A 139 -12.43 3.52 -4.31
CA ARG A 139 -13.17 2.26 -4.43
C ARG A 139 -14.64 2.47 -4.06
N GLY A 140 -14.89 3.07 -2.90
CA GLY A 140 -16.24 3.26 -2.37
C GLY A 140 -17.00 1.93 -2.35
N LYS A 141 -18.16 1.89 -3.02
CA LYS A 141 -18.98 0.66 -3.18
C LYS A 141 -18.64 -0.15 -4.44
N LYS A 142 -18.00 0.46 -5.44
CA LYS A 142 -17.71 -0.19 -6.74
C LYS A 142 -16.29 -0.74 -6.72
N GLN A 143 -16.17 -2.06 -6.65
CA GLN A 143 -14.89 -2.78 -6.76
C GLN A 143 -14.17 -2.43 -8.06
N PHE A 144 -12.84 -2.50 -8.03
CA PHE A 144 -12.00 -2.38 -9.20
C PHE A 144 -12.11 -3.64 -10.05
N THR A 145 -12.35 -3.49 -11.35
CA THR A 145 -12.52 -4.62 -12.27
C THR A 145 -11.19 -5.15 -12.80
N ASP A 146 -10.25 -4.23 -13.05
CA ASP A 146 -8.93 -4.50 -13.57
C ASP A 146 -7.94 -3.40 -13.12
N VAL A 147 -6.67 -3.53 -13.50
CA VAL A 147 -5.63 -2.54 -13.17
C VAL A 147 -5.86 -1.19 -13.86
N TYR A 148 -6.53 -1.16 -15.02
CA TYR A 148 -6.83 0.08 -15.73
C TYR A 148 -7.93 0.89 -15.02
N ASP A 149 -9.00 0.25 -14.56
CA ASP A 149 -10.04 0.84 -13.71
C ASP A 149 -9.46 1.32 -12.39
N PHE A 150 -8.51 0.57 -11.82
CA PHE A 150 -7.77 1.01 -10.65
C PHE A 150 -6.99 2.30 -10.93
N LEU A 151 -6.09 2.30 -11.92
CA LEU A 151 -5.20 3.43 -12.20
C LEU A 151 -5.94 4.68 -12.71
N SER A 152 -7.02 4.51 -13.47
CA SER A 152 -7.84 5.62 -13.99
C SER A 152 -8.67 6.31 -12.90
N ARG A 153 -9.12 5.56 -11.87
CA ARG A 153 -9.96 6.10 -10.79
C ARG A 153 -9.15 6.67 -9.63
N VAL A 154 -7.98 6.11 -9.34
CA VAL A 154 -7.17 6.55 -8.19
C VAL A 154 -6.42 7.85 -8.50
N ASN A 155 -6.17 8.64 -7.46
CA ASN A 155 -5.32 9.82 -7.62
C ASN A 155 -3.85 9.39 -7.75
N MET A 156 -3.32 9.41 -8.98
CA MET A 156 -1.94 9.00 -9.31
C MET A 156 -0.85 9.88 -8.69
N GLN A 157 -1.17 11.07 -8.16
CA GLN A 157 -0.22 11.87 -7.38
C GLN A 157 -0.03 11.29 -5.97
N LYS A 158 -1.10 10.73 -5.39
CA LYS A 158 -1.09 10.08 -4.07
C LYS A 158 -0.64 8.62 -4.17
N VAL A 159 -1.07 7.92 -5.22
CA VAL A 159 -0.68 6.54 -5.54
C VAL A 159 0.42 6.60 -6.59
N THR A 160 1.64 6.83 -6.11
CA THR A 160 2.82 6.88 -6.96
C THR A 160 3.13 5.51 -7.57
N ILE A 161 3.95 5.48 -8.62
CA ILE A 161 4.39 4.21 -9.21
C ILE A 161 5.09 3.29 -8.19
N LYS A 162 5.87 3.86 -7.27
CA LYS A 162 6.49 3.09 -6.18
C LYS A 162 5.42 2.41 -5.32
N THR A 163 4.39 3.17 -4.92
CA THR A 163 3.25 2.65 -4.16
C THR A 163 2.51 1.54 -4.90
N PHE A 164 2.30 1.71 -6.21
CA PHE A 164 1.69 0.69 -7.04
C PHE A 164 2.52 -0.59 -7.11
N GLN A 165 3.84 -0.48 -7.32
CA GLN A 165 4.74 -1.63 -7.29
C GLN A 165 4.78 -2.32 -5.92
N SER A 166 4.75 -1.56 -4.82
CA SER A 166 4.64 -2.11 -3.46
C SER A 166 3.34 -2.87 -3.24
N LEU A 167 2.22 -2.36 -3.77
CA LEU A 167 0.94 -3.06 -3.72
C LEU A 167 0.99 -4.39 -4.51
N ILE A 168 1.63 -4.41 -5.68
CA ILE A 168 1.80 -5.64 -6.47
C ILE A 168 2.62 -6.67 -5.69
N ARG A 169 3.79 -6.28 -5.17
CA ARG A 169 4.67 -7.17 -4.39
C ARG A 169 4.02 -7.70 -3.12
N ALA A 170 3.15 -6.90 -2.49
CA ALA A 170 2.39 -7.33 -1.33
C ALA A 170 1.21 -8.26 -1.67
N GLY A 171 0.87 -8.46 -2.94
CA GLY A 171 -0.26 -9.28 -3.37
C GLY A 171 -1.61 -8.56 -3.53
N GLY A 172 -1.57 -7.22 -3.56
CA GLY A 172 -2.76 -6.35 -3.68
C GLY A 172 -3.65 -6.66 -4.88
N PHE A 173 -3.06 -7.20 -5.96
CA PHE A 173 -3.72 -7.49 -7.23
C PHE A 173 -3.89 -8.99 -7.51
N ASP A 174 -3.50 -9.87 -6.58
CA ASP A 174 -3.55 -11.33 -6.80
C ASP A 174 -5.00 -11.81 -7.04
N LYS A 175 -5.97 -11.29 -6.26
CA LYS A 175 -7.41 -11.59 -6.45
C LYS A 175 -8.00 -11.06 -7.76
N LEU A 176 -7.28 -10.20 -8.47
CA LEU A 176 -7.65 -9.77 -9.83
C LEU A 176 -7.04 -10.68 -10.90
N GLY A 177 -6.19 -11.63 -10.52
CA GLY A 177 -5.62 -12.64 -11.41
C GLY A 177 -4.33 -12.23 -12.11
N TYR A 178 -3.70 -11.12 -11.72
CA TYR A 178 -2.48 -10.66 -12.38
C TYR A 178 -1.24 -11.36 -11.83
N VAL A 179 -0.42 -11.88 -12.73
CA VAL A 179 0.93 -12.35 -12.38
C VAL A 179 1.77 -11.16 -11.96
N ARG A 180 2.38 -11.25 -10.77
CA ARG A 180 3.10 -10.12 -10.15
C ARG A 180 4.29 -9.66 -10.99
N GLU A 181 5.06 -10.59 -11.54
CA GLU A 181 6.24 -10.28 -12.37
C GLU A 181 5.85 -9.51 -13.63
N GLU A 182 4.88 -10.03 -14.41
CA GLU A 182 4.36 -9.36 -15.61
C GLU A 182 3.81 -7.95 -15.28
N LEU A 183 3.09 -7.83 -14.17
CA LEU A 183 2.50 -6.55 -13.75
C LEU A 183 3.57 -5.54 -13.26
N LEU A 184 4.64 -6.02 -12.63
CA LEU A 184 5.76 -5.19 -12.21
C LEU A 184 6.58 -4.67 -13.40
N GLU A 185 6.87 -5.53 -14.37
CA GLU A 185 7.59 -5.15 -15.60
C GLU A 185 6.83 -4.08 -16.37
N ARG A 186 5.52 -4.26 -16.52
CA ARG A 186 4.64 -3.33 -17.24
C ARG A 186 4.19 -2.12 -16.42
N SER A 187 4.59 -2.00 -15.15
CA SER A 187 4.10 -0.94 -14.26
C SER A 187 4.35 0.48 -14.78
N ASN A 188 5.53 0.73 -15.38
CA ASN A 188 5.86 2.03 -15.98
C ASN A 188 4.99 2.31 -17.21
N ASP A 189 4.90 1.32 -18.09
CA ASP A 189 4.14 1.41 -19.34
C ASP A 189 2.66 1.70 -19.04
N LEU A 190 2.08 1.05 -18.04
CA LEU A 190 0.71 1.28 -17.58
C LEU A 190 0.48 2.71 -17.08
N TYR A 191 1.40 3.25 -16.28
CA TYR A 191 1.30 4.64 -15.81
C TYR A 191 1.39 5.65 -16.95
N ASN A 192 2.24 5.39 -17.94
CA ASN A 192 2.37 6.25 -19.12
C ASN A 192 1.12 6.16 -20.00
N TYR A 193 0.63 4.95 -20.27
CA TYR A 193 -0.61 4.72 -21.01
C TYR A 193 -1.79 5.49 -20.40
N ILE A 194 -1.98 5.45 -19.07
CA ILE A 194 -3.07 6.16 -18.40
C ILE A 194 -2.91 7.69 -18.51
N LYS A 195 -1.68 8.21 -18.49
CA LYS A 195 -1.47 9.65 -18.73
C LYS A 195 -1.79 10.03 -20.17
N GLU A 196 -1.33 9.23 -21.12
CA GLU A 196 -1.53 9.47 -22.55
C GLU A 196 -3.01 9.40 -22.94
N ILE A 197 -3.78 8.44 -22.41
CA ILE A 197 -5.21 8.33 -22.71
C ILE A 197 -6.00 9.51 -22.15
N VAL A 198 -5.69 9.97 -20.93
CA VAL A 198 -6.33 11.16 -20.34
C VAL A 198 -6.01 12.42 -21.15
N GLU A 199 -4.76 12.59 -21.59
CA GLU A 199 -4.39 13.69 -22.47
C GLU A 199 -5.08 13.59 -23.84
N PHE A 200 -5.23 12.39 -24.39
CA PHE A 200 -5.90 12.15 -25.66
C PHE A 200 -7.39 12.49 -25.58
N GLU A 201 -8.09 12.02 -24.54
CA GLU A 201 -9.50 12.31 -24.29
C GLU A 201 -9.74 13.81 -24.11
N GLN A 202 -8.89 14.49 -23.32
CA GLN A 202 -8.98 15.94 -23.13
C GLN A 202 -8.79 16.68 -24.46
N ARG A 203 -7.81 16.30 -25.28
CA ARG A 203 -7.60 16.90 -26.61
C ARG A 203 -8.79 16.66 -27.55
N LYS A 204 -9.44 15.51 -27.46
CA LYS A 204 -10.64 15.19 -28.26
C LYS A 204 -11.79 16.13 -27.91
N ILE A 205 -12.00 16.39 -26.62
CA ILE A 205 -12.98 17.35 -26.11
C ILE A 205 -12.64 18.76 -26.57
N ASP A 206 -11.39 19.19 -26.40
CA ASP A 206 -10.93 20.54 -26.81
C ASP A 206 -11.08 20.74 -28.32
N SER A 207 -10.75 19.73 -29.13
CA SER A 207 -10.89 19.76 -30.59
C SER A 207 -12.36 19.89 -31.02
N ALA A 208 -13.26 19.12 -30.40
CA ALA A 208 -14.69 19.20 -30.66
C ALA A 208 -15.27 20.57 -30.26
N THR A 209 -14.83 21.11 -29.13
CA THR A 209 -15.24 22.42 -28.62
C THR A 209 -14.80 23.54 -29.57
N ARG A 210 -13.51 23.54 -29.98
CA ARG A 210 -12.96 24.49 -30.95
C ARG A 210 -13.64 24.41 -32.31
N LYS A 211 -14.00 23.20 -32.77
CA LYS A 211 -14.71 23.02 -34.04
C LYS A 211 -16.08 23.69 -33.98
N THR A 212 -16.80 23.53 -32.88
CA THR A 212 -18.11 24.16 -32.64
C THR A 212 -18.00 25.68 -32.56
N GLU A 213 -16.98 26.21 -31.86
CA GLU A 213 -16.72 27.64 -31.80
C GLU A 213 -16.32 28.22 -33.16
N ASN A 214 -15.46 27.53 -33.90
CA ASN A 214 -15.05 27.96 -35.24
C ASN A 214 -16.23 27.95 -36.24
N GLN A 215 -17.20 27.05 -36.10
CA GLN A 215 -18.44 27.09 -36.89
C GLN A 215 -19.25 28.36 -36.59
N LYS A 216 -19.47 28.69 -35.33
CA LYS A 216 -20.16 29.93 -34.92
C LYS A 216 -19.41 31.18 -35.40
N LEU A 217 -18.09 31.21 -35.19
CA LEU A 217 -17.24 32.32 -35.65
C LEU A 217 -17.26 32.46 -37.17
N THR A 218 -17.35 31.36 -37.92
CA THR A 218 -17.44 31.41 -39.38
C THR A 218 -18.73 32.07 -39.83
N LEU A 219 -19.88 31.74 -39.22
CA LEU A 219 -21.16 32.40 -39.52
C LEU A 219 -21.10 33.91 -39.24
N LEU A 220 -20.55 34.31 -38.07
CA LEU A 220 -20.40 35.73 -37.72
C LEU A 220 -19.41 36.46 -38.64
N ILE A 221 -18.34 35.80 -39.07
CA ILE A 221 -17.38 36.35 -40.03
C ILE A 221 -18.04 36.55 -41.40
N GLU A 222 -18.84 35.59 -41.85
CA GLU A 222 -19.60 35.68 -43.11
C GLU A 222 -20.63 36.80 -43.07
N GLU A 223 -21.40 36.90 -41.98
CA GLU A 223 -22.37 37.99 -41.74
C GLU A 223 -21.68 39.36 -41.74
N ARG A 224 -20.61 39.53 -40.96
CA ARG A 224 -19.79 40.75 -40.94
C ARG A 224 -19.26 41.09 -42.34
N ASN A 225 -18.75 40.11 -43.07
CA ASN A 225 -18.21 40.33 -44.42
C ASN A 225 -19.32 40.70 -45.42
N SER A 226 -20.52 40.13 -45.28
CA SER A 226 -21.70 40.47 -46.08
C SER A 226 -22.14 41.91 -45.82
N LEU A 227 -22.28 42.30 -44.53
CA LEU A 227 -22.61 43.67 -44.13
C LEU A 227 -21.57 44.68 -44.62
N ARG A 228 -20.26 44.35 -44.53
CA ARG A 228 -19.19 45.18 -45.12
C ARG A 228 -19.34 45.36 -46.63
N LYS A 229 -19.78 44.32 -47.34
CA LYS A 229 -19.99 44.37 -48.80
C LYS A 229 -21.24 45.19 -49.15
N GLN A 230 -22.33 45.02 -48.40
CA GLN A 230 -23.56 45.80 -48.54
C GLN A 230 -23.31 47.29 -48.25
N LEU A 231 -22.61 47.61 -47.16
CA LEU A 231 -22.22 48.97 -46.80
C LEU A 231 -21.46 49.65 -47.96
N LYS A 232 -20.45 48.98 -48.53
CA LYS A 232 -19.70 49.50 -49.68
C LYS A 232 -20.56 49.70 -50.93
N ALA A 233 -21.54 48.83 -51.16
CA ALA A 233 -22.46 48.95 -52.29
C ALA A 233 -23.40 50.14 -52.12
N GLU A 234 -23.99 50.30 -50.93
CA GLU A 234 -24.90 51.41 -50.64
C GLU A 234 -24.17 52.76 -50.55
N GLU A 235 -22.94 52.80 -50.02
CA GLU A 235 -22.09 54.00 -50.08
C GLU A 235 -21.79 54.43 -51.54
N LYS A 236 -21.71 53.47 -52.47
CA LYS A 236 -21.53 53.74 -53.90
C LYS A 236 -22.84 54.18 -54.56
N ASN A 237 -23.98 53.64 -54.14
CA ASN A 237 -25.30 54.07 -54.59
C ASN A 237 -25.65 55.48 -54.12
N LEU A 238 -25.30 55.82 -52.87
CA LEU A 238 -25.47 57.17 -52.31
C LEU A 238 -24.75 58.23 -53.14
N LYS A 239 -23.56 57.91 -53.68
CA LYS A 239 -22.79 58.80 -54.57
C LYS A 239 -23.42 58.98 -55.96
N LYS A 240 -24.36 58.12 -56.36
CA LYS A 240 -25.02 58.13 -57.69
C LYS A 240 -26.51 58.50 -57.63
N ALA A 241 -27.10 58.59 -56.45
CA ALA A 241 -28.53 58.84 -56.26
C ALA A 241 -28.90 60.33 -56.42
N ALA A 242 -30.10 60.58 -56.94
CA ALA A 242 -30.71 61.91 -57.02
C ALA A 242 -31.09 62.43 -55.62
N ASP A 243 -31.19 63.75 -55.43
CA ASP A 243 -31.36 64.37 -54.10
C ASP A 243 -32.58 63.88 -53.30
N ASN A 244 -33.65 63.44 -53.99
CA ASN A 244 -34.86 62.92 -53.34
C ASN A 244 -34.73 61.48 -52.80
N GLU A 245 -33.69 60.72 -53.19
CA GLU A 245 -33.45 59.34 -52.73
C GLU A 245 -32.30 59.22 -51.71
N LYS A 246 -31.47 60.27 -51.57
CA LYS A 246 -30.31 60.28 -50.67
C LYS A 246 -30.69 60.05 -49.20
N ASP A 247 -31.82 60.60 -48.74
CA ASP A 247 -32.30 60.42 -47.36
C ASP A 247 -32.62 58.96 -47.04
N LYS A 248 -33.21 58.23 -47.99
CA LYS A 248 -33.51 56.79 -47.82
C LYS A 248 -32.23 55.97 -47.77
N VAL A 249 -31.29 56.22 -48.68
CA VAL A 249 -30.02 55.50 -48.74
C VAL A 249 -29.15 55.80 -47.50
N SER A 250 -29.18 57.02 -46.97
CA SER A 250 -28.46 57.41 -45.75
C SER A 250 -28.97 56.65 -44.50
N ARG A 251 -30.29 56.55 -44.32
CA ARG A 251 -30.89 55.77 -43.21
C ARG A 251 -30.55 54.28 -43.30
N LEU A 252 -30.49 53.74 -44.52
CA LEU A 252 -30.12 52.33 -44.75
C LEU A 252 -28.65 52.08 -44.39
N ILE A 253 -27.75 53.00 -44.75
CA ILE A 253 -26.32 52.95 -44.37
C ILE A 253 -26.15 52.99 -42.85
N GLU A 254 -26.92 53.83 -42.15
CA GLU A 254 -26.85 53.97 -40.70
C GLU A 254 -27.31 52.69 -39.98
N SER A 255 -28.40 52.07 -40.45
CA SER A 255 -28.86 50.77 -39.95
C SER A 255 -27.84 49.65 -40.19
N ILE A 256 -27.17 49.62 -41.36
CA ILE A 256 -26.11 48.63 -41.64
C ILE A 256 -24.90 48.86 -40.73
N LYS A 257 -24.54 50.12 -40.44
CA LYS A 257 -23.45 50.45 -39.51
C LYS A 257 -23.76 50.02 -38.08
N GLU A 258 -24.97 50.26 -37.60
CA GLU A 258 -25.43 49.85 -36.27
C GLU A 258 -25.38 48.33 -36.09
N GLN A 259 -25.66 47.55 -37.14
CA GLN A 259 -25.52 46.09 -37.14
C GLN A 259 -24.06 45.62 -37.26
N LEU A 260 -23.18 46.42 -37.89
CA LEU A 260 -21.79 46.06 -38.14
C LEU A 260 -20.88 46.36 -36.94
N GLU A 261 -21.15 47.43 -36.19
CA GLU A 261 -20.34 47.90 -35.05
C GLU A 261 -20.06 46.79 -34.03
N PRO A 262 -21.08 46.04 -33.54
CA PRO A 262 -20.88 44.95 -32.56
C PRO A 262 -19.98 43.83 -33.10
N LEU A 263 -20.07 43.53 -34.41
CA LEU A 263 -19.29 42.47 -35.05
C LEU A 263 -17.82 42.87 -35.28
N GLU A 264 -17.53 44.16 -35.40
CA GLU A 264 -16.16 44.68 -35.53
C GLU A 264 -15.46 44.77 -34.17
N GLU A 265 -16.18 45.14 -33.12
CA GLU A 265 -15.67 45.15 -31.75
C GLU A 265 -15.27 43.75 -31.26
N MET A 266 -15.99 42.70 -31.67
CA MET A 266 -15.74 41.32 -31.26
C MET A 266 -14.43 40.71 -31.77
N LYS A 267 -13.64 41.40 -32.61
CA LYS A 267 -12.32 40.95 -33.14
C LYS A 267 -12.32 39.46 -33.57
N LEU A 268 -13.35 39.05 -34.30
CA LEU A 268 -13.60 37.65 -34.70
C LEU A 268 -12.38 37.03 -35.41
N ARG A 269 -11.73 36.05 -34.76
CA ARG A 269 -10.62 35.25 -35.31
C ARG A 269 -10.84 33.77 -35.02
N ARG A 270 -10.63 32.92 -36.02
CA ARG A 270 -10.69 31.46 -35.86
C ARG A 270 -9.59 30.96 -34.93
N LEU A 271 -9.93 29.99 -34.11
CA LEU A 271 -9.00 29.28 -33.24
C LEU A 271 -8.16 28.28 -34.06
N PRO A 272 -6.87 28.08 -33.72
CA PRO A 272 -6.01 27.13 -34.41
C PRO A 272 -6.51 25.69 -34.22
N GLU A 273 -6.49 24.93 -35.32
CA GLU A 273 -6.83 23.50 -35.32
C GLU A 273 -5.82 22.69 -34.50
N LEU A 274 -6.33 21.77 -33.68
CA LEU A 274 -5.52 20.87 -32.89
C LEU A 274 -5.18 19.64 -33.73
N LYS A 275 -3.88 19.36 -33.93
CA LYS A 275 -3.45 18.07 -34.50
C LYS A 275 -3.80 16.94 -33.52
N MET A 276 -4.51 15.94 -34.01
CA MET A 276 -4.82 14.76 -33.22
C MET A 276 -3.58 13.87 -33.14
N LYS A 277 -3.28 13.41 -31.92
CA LYS A 277 -2.30 12.35 -31.69
C LYS A 277 -2.95 11.00 -31.97
N GLU A 278 -2.15 10.00 -32.26
CA GLU A 278 -2.61 8.61 -32.32
C GLU A 278 -3.12 8.18 -30.94
N GLU A 279 -4.16 7.35 -30.94
CA GLU A 279 -4.70 6.78 -29.72
C GLU A 279 -3.66 5.80 -29.13
N PRO A 280 -3.30 5.92 -27.85
CA PRO A 280 -2.32 5.04 -27.26
C PRO A 280 -2.84 3.59 -27.26
N SER A 281 -1.96 2.65 -27.60
CA SER A 281 -2.32 1.24 -27.64
C SER A 281 -2.43 0.65 -26.24
N LYS A 282 -3.53 -0.07 -25.98
CA LYS A 282 -3.73 -0.74 -24.70
C LYS A 282 -2.77 -1.92 -24.60
N ILE A 283 -2.06 -1.99 -23.49
CA ILE A 283 -1.19 -3.14 -23.16
C ILE A 283 -2.10 -4.33 -22.83
N GLU A 284 -1.83 -5.50 -23.37
CA GLU A 284 -2.54 -6.71 -22.98
C GLU A 284 -1.83 -7.37 -21.81
N LEU A 285 -2.60 -7.67 -20.76
CA LEU A 285 -2.11 -8.33 -19.54
C LEU A 285 -2.87 -9.63 -19.34
N ARG A 286 -2.17 -10.69 -19.02
CA ARG A 286 -2.79 -12.00 -18.76
C ARG A 286 -3.38 -12.06 -17.36
N ARG A 287 -4.54 -12.71 -17.25
CA ARG A 287 -5.25 -12.95 -16.01
C ARG A 287 -5.46 -14.45 -15.80
N HIS A 288 -5.23 -14.89 -14.58
CA HIS A 288 -5.42 -16.26 -14.12
C HIS A 288 -6.53 -16.29 -13.06
N GLU A 289 -7.24 -17.41 -12.94
CA GLU A 289 -8.21 -17.61 -11.84
C GLU A 289 -7.48 -17.66 -10.49
N GLU A 290 -6.35 -18.36 -10.46
CA GLU A 290 -5.41 -18.39 -9.34
C GLU A 290 -4.01 -18.00 -9.84
N VAL A 291 -3.41 -17.02 -9.16
CA VAL A 291 -2.06 -16.56 -9.51
C VAL A 291 -1.05 -17.55 -8.96
N PRO A 292 -0.24 -18.22 -9.80
CA PRO A 292 0.84 -19.07 -9.31
C PRO A 292 1.87 -18.20 -8.61
N LEU A 293 2.12 -18.47 -7.32
CA LEU A 293 3.12 -17.76 -6.53
C LEU A 293 4.42 -18.56 -6.52
N THR A 294 5.51 -17.91 -6.93
CA THR A 294 6.85 -18.47 -6.77
C THR A 294 7.35 -18.27 -5.33
N LEU A 295 8.41 -18.98 -4.95
CA LEU A 295 9.09 -18.74 -3.68
C LEU A 295 9.51 -17.27 -3.54
N LYS A 296 10.03 -16.67 -4.61
CA LYS A 296 10.38 -15.26 -4.67
C LYS A 296 9.20 -14.34 -4.37
N ASP A 297 8.01 -14.63 -4.90
CA ASP A 297 6.81 -13.83 -4.65
C ASP A 297 6.36 -13.87 -3.18
N VAL A 298 6.45 -15.04 -2.55
CA VAL A 298 6.11 -15.23 -1.13
C VAL A 298 7.08 -14.43 -0.26
N MET A 299 8.36 -14.44 -0.60
CA MET A 299 9.39 -13.71 0.12
C MET A 299 9.31 -12.19 -0.07
N GLU A 300 9.08 -11.74 -1.30
CA GLU A 300 8.82 -10.32 -1.57
C GLU A 300 7.56 -9.86 -0.84
N GLN A 301 6.48 -10.65 -0.84
CA GLN A 301 5.29 -10.35 -0.05
C GLN A 301 5.63 -10.16 1.43
N ALA A 302 6.37 -11.09 2.02
CA ALA A 302 6.78 -11.01 3.41
C ALA A 302 7.65 -9.79 3.69
N HIS A 303 8.52 -9.39 2.76
CA HIS A 303 9.31 -8.17 2.89
C HIS A 303 8.45 -6.90 2.94
N TYR A 304 7.39 -6.82 2.13
CA TYR A 304 6.52 -5.65 2.07
C TYR A 304 5.46 -5.62 3.17
N ILE A 305 4.98 -6.78 3.63
CA ILE A 305 3.99 -6.89 4.70
C ILE A 305 4.66 -6.94 6.09
N GLY A 306 5.91 -7.40 6.13
CA GLY A 306 6.71 -7.62 7.34
C GLY A 306 6.60 -9.04 7.91
N CYS A 307 5.85 -9.95 7.29
CA CYS A 307 5.66 -11.33 7.80
C CYS A 307 5.09 -12.26 6.71
N TYR A 308 5.21 -13.57 6.91
CA TYR A 308 4.65 -14.58 6.02
C TYR A 308 3.17 -14.85 6.32
N VAL A 309 2.28 -14.53 5.37
CA VAL A 309 0.83 -14.63 5.58
C VAL A 309 0.32 -16.06 5.45
N GLN A 310 0.85 -16.86 4.51
CA GLN A 310 0.40 -18.24 4.29
C GLN A 310 1.31 -19.25 5.00
N THR A 311 2.44 -19.58 4.40
CA THR A 311 3.38 -20.58 4.92
C THR A 311 4.78 -20.00 4.87
N HIS A 312 5.58 -20.28 5.89
CA HIS A 312 6.99 -19.90 5.88
C HIS A 312 7.74 -20.80 4.90
N PRO A 313 8.64 -20.27 4.02
CA PRO A 313 9.36 -21.09 3.06
C PRO A 313 10.13 -22.27 3.64
N ALA A 314 10.67 -22.11 4.85
CA ALA A 314 11.34 -23.19 5.58
C ALA A 314 10.45 -24.44 5.74
N SER A 315 9.13 -24.27 5.86
CA SER A 315 8.20 -25.39 5.97
C SER A 315 8.17 -26.29 4.72
N LEU A 316 8.64 -25.83 3.57
CA LEU A 316 8.72 -26.63 2.34
C LEU A 316 9.88 -27.65 2.37
N ILE A 317 10.91 -27.39 3.17
CA ILE A 317 12.12 -28.21 3.27
C ILE A 317 12.39 -28.73 4.69
N ASN A 318 11.37 -28.67 5.57
CA ASN A 318 11.51 -29.00 6.99
C ASN A 318 11.66 -30.49 7.30
N ASN A 319 11.63 -31.36 6.28
CA ASN A 319 11.75 -32.80 6.48
C ASN A 319 13.05 -33.16 7.21
N GLY A 320 12.91 -33.67 8.44
CA GLY A 320 14.03 -34.05 9.32
C GLY A 320 14.76 -32.87 9.97
N CYS A 321 14.24 -31.65 9.86
CA CYS A 321 14.81 -30.46 10.50
C CYS A 321 14.18 -30.21 11.88
N GLU A 322 15.01 -29.87 12.85
CA GLU A 322 14.59 -29.37 14.15
C GLU A 322 14.15 -27.91 14.04
N LYS A 323 13.13 -27.52 14.81
CA LYS A 323 12.70 -26.13 14.94
C LYS A 323 13.75 -25.34 15.70
N LEU A 324 14.04 -24.12 15.28
CA LEU A 324 15.03 -23.25 15.92
C LEU A 324 14.70 -23.03 17.41
N GLU A 325 13.43 -22.86 17.78
CA GLU A 325 13.03 -22.71 19.19
C GLU A 325 13.32 -23.96 20.06
N ALA A 326 13.43 -25.14 19.46
CA ALA A 326 13.56 -26.41 20.17
C ALA A 326 15.02 -26.90 20.33
N VAL A 327 16.00 -26.20 19.75
CA VAL A 327 17.40 -26.60 19.84
C VAL A 327 18.01 -26.27 21.20
N TRP A 328 18.94 -27.10 21.68
CA TRP A 328 19.62 -26.91 22.96
C TRP A 328 21.14 -26.82 22.81
N GLN A 329 21.80 -26.16 23.76
CA GLN A 329 23.24 -25.89 23.68
C GLN A 329 24.10 -27.16 23.56
N GLY A 330 24.98 -27.21 22.55
CA GLY A 330 25.89 -28.33 22.31
C GLY A 330 25.32 -29.43 21.41
N GLN A 331 24.05 -29.34 21.03
CA GLN A 331 23.41 -30.24 20.08
C GLN A 331 24.00 -30.09 18.68
N ASN A 332 24.14 -31.21 17.96
CA ASN A 332 24.28 -31.21 16.51
C ASN A 332 22.90 -31.43 15.91
N ALA A 333 22.39 -30.44 15.17
CA ALA A 333 21.04 -30.44 14.63
C ALA A 333 21.06 -30.21 13.11
N LEU A 334 20.03 -30.70 12.44
CA LEU A 334 19.71 -30.28 11.08
C LEU A 334 18.63 -29.20 11.20
N VAL A 335 18.86 -28.02 10.65
CA VAL A 335 17.91 -26.89 10.70
C VAL A 335 17.62 -26.42 9.28
N CYS A 336 16.44 -25.83 9.07
CA CYS A 336 16.09 -25.18 7.82
C CYS A 336 15.60 -23.76 8.09
N GLY A 337 15.87 -22.84 7.18
CA GLY A 337 15.49 -21.45 7.37
C GLY A 337 15.71 -20.58 6.14
N VAL A 338 15.14 -19.39 6.18
CA VAL A 338 15.38 -18.33 5.19
C VAL A 338 16.42 -17.38 5.74
N ILE A 339 17.39 -16.98 4.91
CA ILE A 339 18.40 -15.99 5.28
C ILE A 339 17.79 -14.58 5.28
N ASN A 340 17.59 -14.00 6.46
CA ASN A 340 17.10 -12.63 6.64
C ASN A 340 18.17 -11.59 6.38
N SER A 341 19.42 -11.85 6.80
CA SER A 341 20.55 -10.94 6.57
C SER A 341 21.84 -11.75 6.37
N LEU A 342 22.76 -11.23 5.55
CA LEU A 342 24.04 -11.87 5.26
C LEU A 342 25.15 -10.82 5.28
N LYS A 343 26.10 -10.96 6.20
CA LYS A 343 27.26 -10.08 6.33
C LYS A 343 28.55 -10.86 6.10
N VAL A 344 29.18 -10.60 4.95
CA VAL A 344 30.49 -11.17 4.63
C VAL A 344 31.58 -10.30 5.25
N ILE A 345 32.48 -10.91 6.00
CA ILE A 345 33.65 -10.26 6.58
C ILE A 345 34.93 -10.95 6.15
N THR A 346 36.02 -10.20 6.12
CA THR A 346 37.36 -10.75 5.91
C THR A 346 38.04 -10.89 7.28
N THR A 347 38.47 -12.10 7.59
CA THR A 347 39.22 -12.39 8.82
C THR A 347 40.57 -11.67 8.82
N LYS A 348 41.20 -11.54 9.99
CA LYS A 348 42.58 -11.02 10.14
C LYS A 348 43.62 -11.75 9.27
N ARG A 349 43.32 -12.98 8.85
CA ARG A 349 44.16 -13.83 7.99
C ARG A 349 43.80 -13.72 6.49
N GLY A 350 43.01 -12.73 6.09
CA GLY A 350 42.63 -12.48 4.69
C GLY A 350 41.57 -13.42 4.11
N LYS A 351 41.06 -14.40 4.88
CA LYS A 351 40.03 -15.33 4.42
C LYS A 351 38.64 -14.77 4.66
N LYS A 352 37.74 -14.88 3.68
CA LYS A 352 36.33 -14.48 3.81
C LYS A 352 35.56 -15.46 4.70
N MET A 353 34.65 -14.96 5.52
CA MET A 353 33.65 -15.73 6.27
C MET A 353 32.34 -14.92 6.30
N ALA A 354 31.22 -15.52 6.70
CA ALA A 354 29.95 -14.82 6.75
C ALA A 354 29.21 -15.08 8.07
N PHE A 355 28.48 -14.05 8.51
CA PHE A 355 27.44 -14.18 9.52
C PHE A 355 26.10 -14.00 8.81
N ALA A 356 25.21 -14.96 8.99
CA ALA A 356 23.86 -14.93 8.45
C ALA A 356 22.85 -14.97 9.60
N GLU A 357 21.74 -14.27 9.45
CA GLU A 357 20.59 -14.41 10.34
C GLU A 357 19.57 -15.27 9.61
N ILE A 358 19.12 -16.36 10.25
CA ILE A 358 18.15 -17.30 9.67
C ILE A 358 16.85 -17.31 10.47
N ASP A 359 15.71 -17.49 9.80
CA ASP A 359 14.38 -17.63 10.41
C ASP A 359 13.67 -18.87 9.87
N ASP A 360 12.94 -19.58 10.73
CA ASP A 360 12.18 -20.78 10.38
C ASP A 360 10.68 -20.70 10.72
N SER A 361 10.16 -19.48 10.94
CA SER A 361 8.86 -19.12 11.56
C SER A 361 8.70 -19.34 13.06
N THR A 362 9.59 -20.07 13.71
CA THR A 362 9.53 -20.31 15.17
C THR A 362 10.46 -19.39 15.92
N ALA A 363 11.68 -19.20 15.42
CA ALA A 363 12.64 -18.28 15.99
C ALA A 363 13.62 -17.77 14.92
N THR A 364 14.39 -16.75 15.29
CA THR A 364 15.55 -16.28 14.53
C THR A 364 16.85 -16.78 15.17
N ALA A 365 17.84 -17.13 14.36
CA ALA A 365 19.15 -17.59 14.83
C ALA A 365 20.32 -16.98 14.06
N ASP A 366 21.42 -16.72 14.77
CA ASP A 366 22.68 -16.27 14.20
C ASP A 366 23.51 -17.46 13.71
N LEU A 367 23.63 -17.60 12.38
CA LEU A 367 24.40 -18.64 11.72
C LEU A 367 25.79 -18.14 11.33
N THR A 368 26.83 -18.75 11.91
CA THR A 368 28.23 -18.48 11.58
C THR A 368 28.73 -19.44 10.51
N ILE A 369 29.18 -18.89 9.37
CA ILE A 369 29.70 -19.63 8.23
C ILE A 369 31.22 -19.37 8.11
N PHE A 370 32.02 -20.31 8.59
CA PHE A 370 33.48 -20.19 8.54
C PHE A 370 34.06 -20.29 7.13
N SER A 371 35.26 -19.76 6.93
CA SER A 371 35.93 -19.67 5.62
C SER A 371 36.01 -20.99 4.85
N ARG A 372 36.17 -22.13 5.55
CA ARG A 372 36.24 -23.45 4.90
C ARG A 372 34.92 -23.79 4.19
N LEU A 373 33.80 -23.52 4.84
CA LEU A 373 32.47 -23.77 4.30
C LEU A 373 32.06 -22.69 3.29
N TRP A 374 32.40 -21.43 3.56
CA TRP A 374 32.16 -20.31 2.63
C TRP A 374 32.76 -20.54 1.24
N ILE A 375 34.01 -21.04 1.17
CA ILE A 375 34.67 -21.36 -0.10
C ILE A 375 33.93 -22.46 -0.88
N LYS A 376 33.34 -23.45 -0.18
CA LYS A 376 32.59 -24.55 -0.80
C LYS A 376 31.23 -24.10 -1.34
N ILE A 377 30.52 -23.24 -0.60
CA ILE A 377 29.21 -22.71 -1.01
C ILE A 377 29.36 -21.74 -2.21
N GLY A 378 30.44 -20.97 -2.23
CA GLY A 378 30.68 -19.95 -3.26
C GLY A 378 29.77 -18.73 -3.11
N HIS A 379 29.47 -18.06 -4.23
CA HIS A 379 28.60 -16.87 -4.31
C HIS A 379 27.10 -17.22 -4.41
N ASN A 380 26.72 -18.47 -4.13
CA ASN A 380 25.35 -18.95 -4.32
C ASN A 380 24.40 -18.62 -3.16
N ILE A 381 24.92 -18.06 -2.08
CA ILE A 381 24.18 -17.69 -0.89
C ILE A 381 23.99 -16.18 -0.84
N GLU A 382 22.74 -15.75 -0.74
CA GLU A 382 22.35 -14.36 -0.66
C GLU A 382 21.20 -14.17 0.32
N GLN A 383 20.89 -12.90 0.63
CA GLN A 383 19.71 -12.58 1.41
C GLN A 383 18.47 -13.12 0.70
N GLY A 384 17.64 -13.84 1.43
CA GLY A 384 16.48 -14.53 0.90
C GLY A 384 16.75 -15.93 0.34
N SER A 385 17.97 -16.45 0.44
CA SER A 385 18.19 -17.87 0.12
C SER A 385 17.48 -18.76 1.15
N LEU A 386 16.78 -19.78 0.66
CA LEU A 386 16.25 -20.87 1.48
C LEU A 386 17.34 -21.92 1.66
N ILE A 387 17.65 -22.25 2.92
CA ILE A 387 18.76 -23.16 3.23
C ILE A 387 18.34 -24.27 4.17
N ARG A 388 19.04 -25.40 4.03
CA ARG A 388 19.11 -26.47 5.02
C ARG A 388 20.55 -26.60 5.50
N ALA A 389 20.77 -26.58 6.80
CA ALA A 389 22.12 -26.55 7.37
C ALA A 389 22.27 -27.60 8.48
N ARG A 390 23.36 -28.36 8.43
CA ARG A 390 23.84 -29.11 9.58
C ARG A 390 24.63 -28.15 10.46
N VAL A 391 24.19 -28.00 11.70
CA VAL A 391 24.72 -27.00 12.62
C VAL A 391 25.11 -27.62 13.95
N LYS A 392 26.14 -27.03 14.55
CA LYS A 392 26.42 -27.20 15.97
C LYS A 392 25.87 -25.99 16.74
N VAL A 393 25.03 -26.25 17.73
CA VAL A 393 24.38 -25.21 18.54
C VAL A 393 25.36 -24.71 19.59
N GLU A 394 25.71 -23.42 19.54
CA GLU A 394 26.62 -22.77 20.49
C GLU A 394 25.86 -22.15 21.67
N SER A 395 24.66 -21.61 21.42
CA SER A 395 23.74 -21.12 22.44
C SER A 395 22.28 -21.36 22.02
N GLU A 396 21.41 -21.55 23.01
CA GLU A 396 19.97 -21.74 22.86
C GLU A 396 19.18 -20.43 23.09
N ALA A 397 17.85 -20.50 22.99
CA ALA A 397 16.97 -19.35 23.19
C ALA A 397 17.27 -18.62 24.52
N PRO A 398 17.23 -17.27 24.56
CA PRO A 398 16.65 -16.38 23.54
C PRO A 398 17.60 -15.97 22.40
N ASP A 399 18.91 -16.13 22.56
CA ASP A 399 19.92 -15.71 21.57
C ASP A 399 20.56 -16.95 20.93
N ILE A 400 19.87 -17.55 19.96
CA ILE A 400 20.30 -18.80 19.32
C ILE A 400 21.50 -18.54 18.41
N LYS A 401 22.63 -19.19 18.69
CA LYS A 401 23.85 -19.12 17.87
C LYS A 401 24.19 -20.48 17.33
N LEU A 402 24.41 -20.54 16.03
CA LEU A 402 24.64 -21.75 15.26
C LEU A 402 25.96 -21.66 14.51
N ILE A 403 26.74 -22.73 14.55
CA ILE A 403 27.93 -22.88 13.73
C ILE A 403 27.61 -23.83 12.59
N ALA A 404 27.69 -23.34 11.35
CA ALA A 404 27.41 -24.15 10.17
C ALA A 404 28.55 -25.14 9.90
N GLU A 405 28.22 -26.41 9.79
CA GLU A 405 29.13 -27.48 9.36
C GLU A 405 28.92 -27.80 7.87
N GLU A 406 27.66 -27.88 7.44
CA GLU A 406 27.24 -28.12 6.05
C GLU A 406 26.02 -27.26 5.73
N ILE A 407 25.92 -26.76 4.50
CA ILE A 407 24.79 -25.94 4.03
C ILE A 407 24.41 -26.39 2.63
N GLU A 408 23.13 -26.65 2.43
CA GLU A 408 22.48 -26.90 1.15
C GLU A 408 21.54 -25.72 0.85
N ILE A 409 21.52 -25.27 -0.41
CA ILE A 409 20.76 -24.09 -0.84
C ILE A 409 19.69 -24.52 -1.83
N TYR A 410 18.46 -24.06 -1.61
CA TYR A 410 17.31 -24.29 -2.47
C TYR A 410 16.96 -22.98 -3.17
N LYS A 411 17.12 -22.95 -4.51
CA LYS A 411 16.80 -21.77 -5.34
C LYS A 411 15.41 -21.86 -5.98
N GLU A 412 14.93 -23.08 -6.23
CA GLU A 412 13.62 -23.39 -6.78
C GLU A 412 13.10 -24.64 -6.05
N ILE A 413 11.80 -24.69 -5.74
CA ILE A 413 11.10 -25.83 -5.14
C ILE A 413 10.03 -26.31 -6.11
#